data_AF-A0A2I8EYK3-F1
#
_entry.id   AF-A0A2I8EYK3-F1
#
_cell.length_a   1.000
_cell.length_b   1.000
_cell.length_c   1.000
_cell.angle_alpha   90.00
_cell.angle_beta   90.00
_cell.angle_gamma   90.00
#
_symmetry.space_group_name_H-M   'P 1'
#
loop_
_entity.id
_entity.type
_entity.pdbx_description
1 polymer ?
#
loop_
_entity_poly.entity_id
_entity_poly.type
_entity_poly.pdbx_seq_one_letter_code
_entity_poly.pdbx_strand_id
1 'polypeptide(L)' 'MQFDYREFHINASPLDEGGRYYARAKIYRRDSATGEAVEVKYSGDLGDYPSDADAIEAGQRWAMQWCDNNS' A
#
# COMPACT_ATOMS: atom_id res chain seq x y z
N MET A 1 -7.81 -2.15 0.93
CA MET A 1 -7.49 -2.97 2.12
C MET A 1 -6.44 -2.27 2.96
N GLN A 2 -6.58 -2.25 4.29
CA GLN A 2 -5.63 -1.59 5.21
C GLN A 2 -5.20 -2.57 6.29
N PHE A 3 -3.92 -2.61 6.62
CA PHE A 3 -3.37 -3.50 7.64
C PHE A 3 -2.04 -2.97 8.17
N ASP A 4 -1.74 -3.29 9.43
CA ASP A 4 -0.44 -2.99 10.03
C ASP A 4 0.56 -4.10 9.72
N TYR A 5 1.78 -3.71 9.37
CA TYR A 5 2.91 -4.59 9.09
C TYR A 5 4.17 -4.05 9.77
N ARG A 6 4.59 -4.72 10.86
CA ARG A 6 5.68 -4.27 11.74
C ARG A 6 5.38 -2.87 12.31
N GLU A 7 6.24 -1.89 12.03
CA GLU A 7 6.07 -0.48 12.44
C GLU A 7 5.36 0.38 11.39
N PHE A 8 4.98 -0.23 10.26
CA PHE A 8 4.35 0.45 9.14
C PHE A 8 2.85 0.11 9.09
N HIS A 9 2.05 1.10 8.74
CA HIS A 9 0.65 0.93 8.38
C HIS A 9 0.52 0.97 6.86
N ILE A 10 -0.02 -0.10 6.27
CA ILE A 10 -0.12 -0.25 4.81
C ILE A 10 -1.58 -0.09 4.40
N ASN A 11 -1.81 0.77 3.41
CA ASN A 11 -3.09 0.93 2.74
C ASN A 11 -2.95 0.52 1.27
N ALA A 12 -3.32 -0.72 0.95
CA ALA A 12 -3.40 -1.25 -0.40
C ALA A 12 -4.83 -1.09 -0.93
N SER A 13 -5.11 0.08 -1.52
CA SER A 13 -6.44 0.38 -2.08
C SER A 13 -6.32 0.67 -3.57
N PRO A 14 -6.84 -0.22 -4.43
CA PRO A 14 -6.77 -0.03 -5.86
C PRO A 14 -7.68 1.12 -6.31
N LEU A 15 -7.35 1.73 -7.44
CA LEU A 15 -8.27 2.64 -8.13
C LEU A 15 -9.13 1.84 -9.10
N ASP A 16 -10.44 1.91 -8.93
CA ASP A 16 -11.40 1.46 -9.95
C ASP A 16 -11.60 2.58 -10.97
N GLU A 17 -11.35 2.30 -12.23
CA GLU A 17 -11.61 3.22 -13.34
C GLU A 17 -12.23 2.46 -14.50
N GLY A 18 -13.55 2.53 -14.61
CA GLY A 18 -14.31 1.98 -15.73
C GLY A 18 -14.22 0.46 -15.88
N GLY A 19 -14.06 -0.28 -14.77
CA GLY A 19 -13.91 -1.74 -14.78
C GLY A 19 -12.47 -2.23 -14.90
N ARG A 20 -11.48 -1.35 -14.76
CA ARG A 20 -10.06 -1.71 -14.58
C ARG A 20 -9.63 -1.35 -13.18
N TYR A 21 -8.89 -2.25 -12.54
CA TYR A 21 -8.38 -2.05 -11.20
C TYR A 21 -6.89 -1.76 -11.25
N TYR A 22 -6.52 -0.55 -10.86
CA TYR A 22 -5.13 -0.11 -10.82
C TYR A 22 -4.58 -0.34 -9.43
N ALA A 23 -3.56 -1.19 -9.31
CA ALA A 23 -2.98 -1.51 -8.02
C ALA A 23 -2.23 -0.31 -7.44
N ARG A 24 -2.55 0.04 -6.19
CA ARG A 24 -1.92 1.14 -5.47
C ARG A 24 -1.75 0.78 -4.01
N ALA A 25 -0.64 1.20 -3.43
CA ALA A 25 -0.35 1.04 -2.03
C ALA A 25 0.32 2.29 -1.46
N LYS A 26 -0.13 2.67 -0.26
CA LYS A 26 0.46 3.72 0.56
C LYS A 26 1.00 3.10 1.83
N ILE A 27 2.17 3.55 2.24
CA ILE A 27 2.85 3.08 3.44
C ILE A 27 3.00 4.29 4.35
N TYR A 28 2.51 4.12 5.57
CA TYR A 28 2.62 5.10 6.62
C TYR A 28 3.51 4.53 7.72
N ARG A 29 4.28 5.37 8.37
CA ARG A 29 5.01 5.01 9.59
C ARG A 29 4.46 5.84 10.72
N ARG A 30 4.29 5.25 11.91
CA ARG A 30 3.98 6.06 13.09
C ARG A 30 5.21 6.82 13.53
N ASP A 31 5.08 8.14 13.60
CA ASP A 31 6.12 9.00 14.14
C ASP A 31 6.21 8.77 15.65
N SER A 32 7.40 8.46 16.16
CA SER A 32 7.59 8.18 17.58
C SER A 32 7.47 9.42 18.47
N ALA A 33 7.56 10.63 17.92
CA ALA A 33 7.47 11.88 18.66
C ALA A 33 6.03 12.41 18.73
N THR A 34 5.28 12.36 17.63
CA THR A 34 3.90 12.87 17.58
C THR A 34 2.82 11.78 17.67
N GLY A 35 3.18 10.52 17.41
CA GLY A 35 2.25 9.40 17.31
C GLY A 35 1.43 9.38 16.02
N GLU A 36 1.66 10.34 15.11
CA GLU A 36 0.89 10.48 13.87
C GLU A 36 1.38 9.50 12.79
N ALA A 37 0.46 9.05 11.94
CA ALA A 37 0.78 8.23 10.78
C ALA A 37 1.27 9.14 9.64
N VAL A 38 2.57 9.11 9.38
CA VAL A 38 3.19 9.90 8.30
C VAL A 38 3.34 9.02 7.06
N GLU A 39 2.85 9.49 5.91
CA GLU A 39 3.06 8.79 4.64
C GLU A 39 4.54 8.83 4.29
N VAL A 40 5.19 7.66 4.29
CA VAL A 40 6.62 7.51 3.98
C VAL A 40 6.83 7.04 2.54
N LYS A 41 5.81 6.40 1.96
CA LYS A 41 5.89 5.90 0.59
C LYS A 41 4.52 5.79 -0.05
N TYR A 42 4.48 6.12 -1.33
CA TYR A 42 3.37 5.82 -2.22
C TYR A 42 3.90 5.06 -3.44
N SER A 43 3.24 3.95 -3.79
CA SER A 43 3.61 3.15 -4.95
C SER A 43 3.36 3.86 -6.27
N GLY A 44 2.38 4.78 -6.30
CA GLY A 44 1.78 5.18 -7.55
C GLY A 44 0.97 4.04 -8.16
N ASP A 45 1.00 3.97 -9.47
CA ASP A 45 0.40 2.89 -10.25
C ASP A 45 1.35 1.70 -10.36
N LEU A 46 0.93 0.53 -9.87
CA LEU A 46 1.70 -0.72 -9.97
C LEU A 46 1.31 -1.57 -11.18
N GLY A 47 0.34 -1.11 -11.99
CA GLY A 47 -0.19 -1.82 -13.14
C GLY A 47 -1.72 -1.97 -13.09
N ASP A 48 -2.29 -2.39 -14.23
CA ASP A 48 -3.70 -2.71 -14.36
C ASP A 48 -3.97 -4.20 -14.14
N TYR A 49 -5.05 -4.47 -13.40
CA TYR A 49 -5.45 -5.80 -12.98
C TYR A 49 -6.92 -6.06 -13.33
N PRO A 50 -7.28 -7.33 -13.60
CA PRO A 50 -8.63 -7.71 -14.00
C PRO A 50 -9.63 -7.68 -12.84
N SER A 51 -9.17 -7.71 -11.59
CA SER A 51 -10.01 -7.73 -10.38
C SER A 51 -9.41 -6.86 -9.28
N ASP A 52 -10.25 -6.37 -8.37
CA ASP A 52 -9.81 -5.63 -7.18
C ASP A 52 -8.91 -6.49 -6.29
N ALA A 53 -9.23 -7.78 -6.14
CA ALA A 53 -8.45 -8.71 -5.34
C ALA A 53 -7.00 -8.85 -5.84
N ASP A 54 -6.81 -9.00 -7.16
CA ASP A 54 -5.48 -9.07 -7.78
C ASP A 54 -4.72 -7.75 -7.59
N ALA A 55 -5.40 -6.62 -7.75
CA ALA A 55 -4.82 -5.29 -7.56
C ALA A 55 -4.41 -5.03 -6.10
N ILE A 56 -5.24 -5.48 -5.15
CA ILE A 56 -4.96 -5.43 -3.72
C ILE A 56 -3.75 -6.31 -3.42
N GLU A 57 -3.73 -7.57 -3.86
CA GLU A 57 -2.63 -8.50 -3.60
C GLU A 57 -1.29 -7.96 -4.11
N ALA A 58 -1.28 -7.38 -5.32
CA ALA A 58 -0.11 -6.73 -5.89
C ALA A 58 0.36 -5.54 -5.03
N GLY A 59 -0.56 -4.67 -4.63
CA GLY A 59 -0.27 -3.55 -3.74
C GLY A 59 0.29 -3.99 -2.39
N GLN A 60 -0.27 -5.06 -1.80
CA GLN A 60 0.21 -5.64 -0.55
C GLN A 60 1.62 -6.18 -0.68
N ARG A 61 1.89 -7.01 -1.71
CA ARG A 61 3.22 -7.61 -1.93
C ARG A 61 4.29 -6.54 -2.14
N TRP A 62 3.99 -5.52 -2.94
CA TRP A 62 4.90 -4.40 -3.14
C TRP A 62 5.18 -3.67 -1.84
N ALA A 63 4.15 -3.37 -1.05
CA ALA A 63 4.31 -2.63 0.19
C ALA A 63 5.07 -3.42 1.25
N MET A 64 4.81 -4.73 1.38
CA MET A 64 5.55 -5.61 2.28
C MET A 64 7.03 -5.70 1.88
N GLN A 65 7.34 -5.82 0.59
CA GLN A 65 8.72 -5.87 0.13
C GLN A 65 9.45 -4.55 0.41
N TRP A 66 8.80 -3.40 0.20
CA TRP A 66 9.38 -2.12 0.56
C TRP A 66 9.62 -2.01 2.07
N CYS A 67 8.65 -2.42 2.89
CA CYS A 67 8.80 -2.42 4.35
C CYS A 67 9.94 -3.32 4.81
N ASP A 68 10.09 -4.51 4.23
CA ASP A 68 11.17 -5.44 4.58
C ASP A 68 12.55 -4.88 4.25
N ASN A 69 12.67 -4.14 3.15
CA ASN A 69 13.91 -3.45 2.78
C ASN A 69 14.17 -2.15 3.59
N ASN A 70 13.19 -1.67 4.37
CA ASN A 70 13.27 -0.42 5.14
C ASN A 70 13.05 -0.63 6.66
N SER A 71 13.03 -1.87 7.12
CA SER A 71 12.95 -2.25 8.54
C SER A 71 14.31 -2.51 9.15
#